data_AF-A0A8S3YAD9-F1
#
_entry.id   AF-A0A8S3YAD9-F1
#
_cell.length_a   1.000
_cell.length_b   1.000
_cell.length_c   1.000
_cell.angle_alpha   90.00
_cell.angle_beta   90.00
_cell.angle_gamma   90.00
#
_symmetry.space_group_name_H-M   'P 1'
#
loop_
_entity.id
_entity.type
_entity.pdbx_description
1 polymer ?
#
loop_
_entity_poly.entity_id
_entity_poly.type
_entity_poly.pdbx_seq_one_letter_code
_entity_poly.pdbx_strand_id
1 'polypeptide(L)'
;MDVTCSGTQLNTSATTVSESHGYATRLKSKQPDACEHATSSTSCELICPSLQQLYNKPLPITVAKKNDLLKLCEKGVIPEEYHDWFQSLAIDNRTVDFLPEAAISEESDLSDNE
;
A
#
# COMPACT_ATOMS: atom_id res chain seq x y z
N MET A 1 19.97 -61.05 2.61
CA MET A 1 20.29 -60.22 3.79
C MET A 1 19.04 -59.42 4.04
N ASP A 2 18.13 -60.01 4.80
CA ASP A 2 16.78 -59.50 5.02
C ASP A 2 16.78 -58.75 6.34
N VAL A 3 16.45 -57.46 6.30
CA VAL A 3 16.30 -56.63 7.50
C VAL A 3 14.82 -56.35 7.65
N THR A 4 14.14 -57.20 8.40
CA THR A 4 12.81 -56.94 8.93
C THR A 4 12.93 -56.12 10.21
N CYS A 5 12.39 -54.90 10.22
CA CYS A 5 12.24 -54.07 11.41
C CYS A 5 10.76 -53.99 11.81
N SER A 6 10.47 -54.24 13.08
CA SER A 6 9.12 -54.30 13.68
C SER A 6 8.84 -53.08 14.55
N GLY A 7 7.56 -52.67 14.61
CA GLY A 7 6.96 -51.83 15.67
C GLY A 7 7.20 -50.31 15.49
N THR A 8 6.24 -49.41 15.72
CA THR A 8 5.30 -49.35 16.86
C THR A 8 4.14 -48.41 16.50
N GLN A 9 2.90 -48.72 16.95
CA GLN A 9 1.77 -47.78 16.98
C GLN A 9 1.57 -47.26 18.41
N LEU A 10 1.47 -45.94 18.59
CA LEU A 10 0.93 -45.21 19.76
C LEU A 10 0.41 -43.86 19.23
N ASN A 11 -0.89 -43.66 19.06
CA ASN A 11 -1.94 -43.26 20.01
C ASN A 11 -2.12 -41.74 20.19
N THR A 12 -3.39 -41.44 20.38
CA THR A 12 -4.16 -40.19 20.39
C THR A 12 -3.72 -39.17 21.44
N SER A 13 -3.85 -37.88 21.12
CA SER A 13 -4.28 -36.84 22.08
C SER A 13 -4.92 -35.68 21.33
N ALA A 14 -6.21 -35.47 21.61
CA ALA A 14 -6.97 -34.30 21.21
C ALA A 14 -6.52 -33.09 22.04
N THR A 15 -6.37 -31.93 21.41
CA THR A 15 -6.44 -30.65 22.10
C THR A 15 -7.45 -29.77 21.39
N THR A 16 -8.59 -29.64 22.05
CA THR A 16 -9.61 -28.65 21.83
C THR A 16 -9.08 -27.27 22.22
N VAL A 17 -9.16 -26.29 21.32
CA VAL A 17 -9.43 -24.91 21.72
C VAL A 17 -10.52 -24.37 20.80
N SER A 18 -11.71 -24.41 21.38
CA SER A 18 -12.89 -23.67 20.99
C SER A 18 -12.68 -22.18 21.20
N GLU A 19 -12.86 -21.36 20.16
CA GLU A 19 -13.15 -19.94 20.34
C GLU A 19 -14.24 -19.51 19.37
N SER A 20 -15.48 -19.77 19.81
CA SER A 20 -16.70 -19.23 19.26
C SER A 20 -16.83 -17.76 19.65
N HIS A 21 -16.36 -16.84 18.81
CA HIS A 21 -16.74 -15.44 18.94
C HIS A 21 -18.07 -15.21 18.22
N GLY A 22 -19.16 -15.50 18.94
CA GLY A 22 -20.48 -15.04 18.58
C GLY A 22 -20.52 -13.51 18.64
N TYR A 23 -20.71 -12.86 17.50
CA TYR A 23 -21.13 -11.47 17.50
C TYR A 23 -22.65 -11.44 17.73
N ALA A 24 -23.04 -10.90 18.88
CA ALA A 24 -24.43 -10.78 19.28
C ALA A 24 -25.20 -9.88 18.30
N THR A 25 -26.31 -10.38 17.76
CA THR A 25 -27.32 -9.54 17.12
C THR A 25 -28.06 -8.73 18.19
N ARG A 26 -27.82 -7.42 18.25
CA ARG A 26 -28.61 -6.50 19.08
C ARG A 26 -29.75 -5.91 18.27
N LEU A 27 -30.94 -6.49 18.40
CA LEU A 27 -32.19 -5.88 17.92
C LEU A 27 -32.71 -4.84 18.92
N LYS A 28 -32.82 -3.61 18.42
CA LYS A 28 -33.81 -2.54 18.70
C LYS A 28 -33.95 -1.99 20.14
N SER A 29 -33.66 -0.70 20.30
CA SER A 29 -34.56 0.22 21.04
C SER A 29 -34.18 1.70 20.88
N LYS A 30 -35.19 2.49 20.49
CA LYS A 30 -35.44 3.90 20.81
C LYS A 30 -34.51 4.98 20.24
N GLN A 31 -35.09 5.81 19.35
CA GLN A 31 -34.75 7.22 19.25
C GLN A 31 -34.95 7.90 20.60
N PRO A 32 -34.05 8.83 20.96
CA PRO A 32 -34.46 10.04 21.66
C PRO A 32 -34.19 11.27 20.80
N ASP A 33 -35.08 12.22 21.02
CA ASP A 33 -35.28 13.51 20.41
C ASP A 33 -34.07 14.45 20.42
N ALA A 34 -34.10 15.35 19.43
CA ALA A 34 -33.55 16.72 19.42
C ALA A 34 -32.06 16.92 19.70
N CYS A 35 -31.29 17.10 18.62
CA CYS A 35 -30.07 17.90 18.60
C CYS A 35 -30.35 19.12 17.69
N GLU A 36 -30.94 20.15 18.27
CA GLU A 36 -30.99 21.51 17.72
C GLU A 36 -29.65 22.18 18.05
N HIS A 37 -28.58 21.87 17.33
CA HIS A 37 -27.41 22.75 17.28
C HIS A 37 -27.18 23.15 15.84
N ALA A 38 -27.55 24.40 15.55
CA ALA A 38 -27.21 25.09 14.33
C ALA A 38 -25.71 24.98 14.05
N THR A 39 -25.32 24.06 13.18
CA THR A 39 -24.19 24.29 12.31
C THR A 39 -24.78 24.99 11.10
N SER A 40 -24.46 26.27 10.95
CA SER A 40 -24.60 26.99 9.69
C SER A 40 -23.87 26.19 8.63
N SER A 41 -24.60 25.26 8.01
CA SER A 41 -24.20 24.49 6.85
C SER A 41 -24.33 25.46 5.68
N THR A 42 -23.39 26.40 5.60
CA THR A 42 -23.11 27.08 4.35
C THR A 42 -22.60 25.99 3.44
N SER A 43 -23.56 25.38 2.74
CA SER A 43 -23.37 24.45 1.65
C SER A 43 -22.36 25.08 0.71
N CYS A 44 -21.12 24.59 0.77
CA CYS A 44 -20.19 24.81 -0.30
C CYS A 44 -20.73 23.98 -1.47
N GLU A 45 -21.72 24.52 -2.19
CA GLU A 45 -22.03 24.10 -3.55
C GLU A 45 -20.84 24.48 -4.45
N LEU A 46 -19.73 23.81 -4.21
CA LEU A 46 -18.66 23.72 -5.18
C LEU A 46 -19.22 22.81 -6.26
N ILE A 47 -19.43 23.37 -7.44
CA ILE A 47 -19.52 22.61 -8.67
C ILE A 47 -18.24 21.76 -8.70
N CYS A 48 -18.35 20.49 -8.31
CA CYS A 48 -17.23 19.57 -8.35
C CYS A 48 -17.07 19.16 -9.82
N PRO A 49 -16.08 19.67 -10.56
CA PRO A 49 -15.87 19.23 -11.93
C PRO A 49 -15.59 17.73 -11.91
N SER A 50 -16.42 16.94 -12.60
CA SER A 50 -16.18 15.52 -12.77
C SER A 50 -14.95 15.34 -13.65
N LEU A 51 -13.86 14.83 -13.10
CA LEU A 51 -12.65 14.52 -13.87
C LEU A 51 -12.96 13.42 -14.89
N GLN A 52 -12.63 13.67 -16.16
CA GLN A 52 -12.73 12.65 -17.19
C GLN A 52 -11.63 11.61 -17.00
N GLN A 53 -12.00 10.34 -16.99
CA GLN A 53 -11.04 9.25 -16.95
C GLN A 53 -10.31 9.16 -18.29
N LEU A 54 -9.00 9.48 -18.28
CA LEU A 54 -8.18 9.46 -19.49
C LEU A 54 -7.59 8.07 -19.80
N TYR A 55 -7.40 7.24 -18.78
CA TYR A 55 -6.76 5.93 -18.90
C TYR A 55 -7.65 4.82 -18.37
N ASN A 56 -7.77 3.75 -19.15
CA ASN A 56 -8.52 2.54 -18.78
C ASN A 56 -7.72 1.57 -17.91
N LYS A 57 -6.40 1.79 -17.81
CA LYS A 57 -5.47 0.93 -17.08
C LYS A 57 -4.46 1.79 -16.33
N PRO A 58 -3.88 1.30 -15.22
CA PRO A 58 -2.78 1.96 -14.56
C PRO A 58 -1.62 2.20 -15.53
N LEU A 59 -1.01 3.38 -15.44
CA LEU A 59 0.19 3.68 -16.20
C LEU A 59 1.35 2.84 -15.66
N PRO A 60 2.10 2.13 -16.53
CA PRO A 60 3.27 1.42 -16.08
C PRO A 60 4.36 2.41 -15.64
N ILE A 61 5.18 1.97 -14.69
CA ILE A 61 6.37 2.71 -14.26
C ILE A 61 7.65 2.06 -14.82
N THR A 62 8.75 2.80 -14.81
CA THR A 62 10.05 2.25 -15.20
C THR A 62 10.59 1.29 -14.15
N VAL A 63 11.53 0.43 -14.56
CA VAL A 63 12.24 -0.49 -13.66
C VAL A 63 12.98 0.29 -12.57
N ALA A 64 13.65 1.39 -12.94
CA ALA A 64 14.41 2.22 -12.02
C ALA A 64 13.51 2.76 -10.89
N LYS A 65 12.38 3.37 -11.27
CA LYS A 65 11.41 3.93 -10.34
C LYS A 65 10.80 2.86 -9.43
N LYS A 66 10.50 1.65 -9.95
CA LYS A 66 10.02 0.55 -9.10
C LYS A 66 11.07 0.14 -8.07
N ASN A 67 12.32 0.00 -8.47
CA ASN A 67 13.39 -0.38 -7.55
C ASN A 67 13.59 0.67 -6.45
N ASP A 68 13.49 1.95 -6.78
CA ASP A 68 13.60 3.01 -5.78
C ASP A 68 12.43 3.00 -4.79
N LEU A 69 11.21 2.74 -5.26
CA LEU A 69 10.04 2.56 -4.39
C LEU A 69 10.21 1.36 -3.44
N LEU A 70 10.75 0.23 -3.92
CA LEU A 70 11.01 -0.93 -3.08
C LEU A 70 12.08 -0.66 -2.03
N LYS A 71 13.15 0.06 -2.38
CA LYS A 71 14.16 0.52 -1.39
C LYS A 71 13.54 1.42 -0.31
N LEU A 72 12.55 2.25 -0.66
CA LEU A 72 11.84 3.09 0.31
C LEU A 72 10.93 2.25 1.24
N CYS A 73 10.37 1.16 0.73
CA CYS A 73 9.65 0.18 1.54
C CYS A 73 10.60 -0.52 2.52
N GLU A 74 11.75 -1.01 2.04
CA GLU A 74 12.77 -1.68 2.87
C GLU A 74 13.32 -0.76 3.97
N LYS A 75 13.46 0.54 3.69
CA LYS A 75 13.91 1.53 4.68
C LYS A 75 12.84 1.92 5.71
N GLY A 76 11.60 1.45 5.55
CA GLY A 76 10.47 1.83 6.41
C GLY A 76 10.04 3.30 6.27
N VAL A 77 10.47 3.99 5.21
CA VAL A 77 10.00 5.36 4.90
C VAL A 77 8.54 5.31 4.44
N ILE A 78 8.19 4.26 3.68
CA ILE A 78 6.83 3.96 3.29
C ILE A 78 6.22 3.00 4.33
N PRO A 79 5.03 3.30 4.89
CA PRO A 79 4.35 2.40 5.83
C PRO A 79 4.03 1.03 5.20
N GLU A 80 4.11 -0.04 6.01
CA GLU A 80 3.91 -1.43 5.56
C GLU A 80 2.56 -1.66 4.88
N GLU A 81 1.52 -0.93 5.30
CA GLU A 81 0.16 -0.96 4.74
C GLU A 81 0.12 -0.73 3.22
N TYR A 82 1.13 -0.03 2.68
CA TYR A 82 1.20 0.32 1.26
C TYR A 82 2.18 -0.55 0.46
N HIS A 83 2.97 -1.41 1.11
CA HIS A 83 4.02 -2.18 0.44
C HIS A 83 3.45 -3.06 -0.68
N ASP A 84 2.33 -3.74 -0.42
CA ASP A 84 1.65 -4.60 -1.39
C ASP A 84 1.24 -3.82 -2.65
N TRP A 85 0.77 -2.59 -2.47
CA TRP A 85 0.37 -1.73 -3.58
C TRP A 85 1.57 -1.40 -4.48
N PHE A 86 2.69 -0.97 -3.89
CA PHE A 86 3.91 -0.67 -4.65
C PHE A 86 4.51 -1.90 -5.34
N GLN A 87 4.44 -3.08 -4.71
CA GLN A 87 4.87 -4.34 -5.32
C GLN A 87 4.02 -4.73 -6.53
N SER A 88 2.71 -4.45 -6.48
CA SER A 88 1.75 -4.77 -7.54
C SER A 88 1.89 -3.90 -8.81
N LEU A 89 2.64 -2.80 -8.77
CA LEU A 89 2.78 -1.89 -9.90
C LEU A 89 3.40 -2.57 -11.12
N ALA A 90 2.75 -2.39 -12.28
CA ALA A 90 3.23 -2.87 -13.55
C ALA A 90 4.46 -2.08 -14.00
N ILE A 91 5.41 -2.79 -14.60
CA ILE A 91 6.63 -2.21 -15.15
C ILE A 91 6.54 -2.23 -16.67
N ASP A 92 6.98 -1.17 -17.33
CA ASP A 92 7.27 -1.16 -18.76
C ASP A 92 8.72 -0.71 -18.99
N ASN A 93 9.47 -1.51 -19.74
CA ASN A 93 10.86 -1.24 -20.07
C ASN A 93 11.00 -0.29 -21.27
N ARG A 94 9.89 0.07 -21.93
CA ARG A 94 9.87 1.02 -23.06
C ARG A 94 9.66 2.46 -22.61
N THR A 95 9.20 2.67 -21.38
CA THR A 95 8.96 4.01 -20.82
C THR A 95 10.29 4.60 -20.33
N VAL A 96 10.58 5.84 -20.73
CA VAL A 96 11.75 6.59 -20.28
C VAL A 96 11.31 7.62 -19.24
N ASP A 97 12.03 7.68 -18.13
CA ASP A 97 11.83 8.75 -17.15
C ASP A 97 12.47 10.04 -17.67
N PHE A 98 11.65 11.09 -17.82
CA PHE A 98 12.14 12.42 -18.16
C PHE A 98 12.64 13.12 -16.90
N LEU A 99 13.90 12.88 -16.55
CA LEU A 99 14.56 13.59 -15.46
C LEU A 99 14.95 15.01 -15.92
N PRO A 100 14.86 16.03 -15.04
CA PRO A 100 15.38 17.35 -15.35
C PRO A 100 16.89 17.28 -15.59
N GLU A 101 17.40 18.15 -16.46
CA GLU A 101 18.82 18.26 -16.74
C GLU A 101 19.59 18.53 -15.44
N ALA A 102 20.60 17.72 -15.15
CA ALA A 102 21.42 17.90 -13.97
C ALA A 102 22.07 19.28 -14.05
N ALA A 103 21.96 20.08 -12.99
CA ALA A 103 22.59 21.38 -12.93
C ALA A 103 24.10 21.20 -13.16
N ILE A 104 24.57 21.63 -14.33
CA ILE A 104 26.00 21.78 -14.63
C ILE A 104 26.54 22.82 -13.65
N SER A 105 27.28 22.35 -12.65
CA SER A 105 28.08 23.21 -11.79
C SER A 105 29.21 23.75 -12.65
N GLU A 106 29.02 24.94 -13.20
CA GLU A 106 30.03 25.71 -13.94
C GLU A 106 31.11 26.24 -12.99
N GLU A 107 31.85 25.33 -12.35
CA GLU A 107 33.16 25.59 -11.75
C GLU A 107 34.18 25.58 -12.90
N SER A 108 34.15 26.63 -13.73
CA SER A 108 35.19 26.84 -14.74
C SER A 108 36.43 27.39 -14.05
N ASP A 109 37.48 26.58 -14.01
CA ASP A 109 38.84 26.91 -13.56
C ASP A 109 39.26 28.33 -13.99
N LEU A 110 39.38 29.22 -13.00
CA LEU A 110 40.13 30.47 -13.12
C LEU A 110 41.63 30.13 -13.19
N SER A 111 42.14 29.77 -14.37
CA SER A 111 43.58 29.75 -14.59
C SER A 111 44.08 31.20 -14.71
N ASP A 112 44.64 31.69 -13.61
CA ASP A 112 45.44 32.90 -13.49
C ASP A 112 46.54 32.88 -14.57
N ASN A 113 46.48 33.80 -15.54
CA ASN A 113 47.55 33.96 -16.52
C ASN A 113 48.52 35.03 -16.00
N GLU A 114 49.72 34.56 -15.65
CA GLU A 114 50.90 35.31 -15.21
C GLU A 114 51.27 36.50 -16.14
#